data_AF-A0A6G0WQW3-F1
#
_entry.id   AF-A0A6G0WQW3-F1
#
_cell.length_a   1.000
_cell.length_b   1.000
_cell.length_c   1.000
_cell.angle_alpha   90.00
_cell.angle_beta   90.00
_cell.angle_gamma   90.00
#
_symmetry.space_group_name_H-M   'P 1'
#
loop_
_entity.id
_entity.type
_entity.pdbx_description
1 polymer ?
#
loop_
_entity_poly.entity_id
_entity_poly.type
_entity_poly.pdbx_seq_one_letter_code
_entity_poly.pdbx_strand_id
1 'polypeptide(L)'
;MCLAACLGYVMATVAADGMVVQYAQREPASIRGRTQTAMCITRDAYSILPMLLVGFCMSDYKYGGDFTWSVEPNGIFWFVVIPCVLAAVAAIFLLVETPDAATISLRRYMNSLWELLEHRLIWQL
;
A
#
# COMPACT_ATOMS: atom_id res chain seq x y z
N MET A 1 8.41 18.50 5.18
CA MET A 1 8.97 17.17 4.83
C MET A 1 7.94 16.06 5.00
N CYS A 2 7.15 16.03 6.08
CA CYS A 2 6.12 14.99 6.28
C CYS A 2 4.99 15.01 5.23
N LEU A 3 4.51 16.18 4.79
CA LEU A 3 3.41 16.28 3.82
C LEU A 3 3.72 15.58 2.48
N ALA A 4 4.91 15.78 1.93
CA ALA A 4 5.31 15.13 0.68
C ALA A 4 5.40 13.61 0.82
N ALA A 5 5.92 13.12 1.95
CA ALA A 5 5.98 11.70 2.24
C ALA A 5 4.57 11.08 2.41
N CYS A 6 3.68 11.75 3.14
CA CYS A 6 2.29 11.31 3.31
C CYS A 6 1.53 11.30 1.98
N LEU A 7 1.66 12.36 1.18
CA LEU A 7 1.05 12.43 -0.15
C LEU A 7 1.57 11.33 -1.06
N GLY A 8 2.89 11.10 -1.09
CA GLY A 8 3.48 10.02 -1.88
C GLY A 8 2.99 8.64 -1.44
N TYR A 9 2.92 8.39 -0.13
CA TYR A 9 2.38 7.14 0.42
C TYR A 9 0.92 6.90 0.01
N VAL A 10 0.06 7.91 0.14
CA VAL A 10 -1.36 7.80 -0.25
C VAL A 10 -1.49 7.56 -1.75
N MET A 11 -0.77 8.32 -2.57
CA MET A 11 -0.79 8.15 -4.03
C MET A 11 -0.35 6.74 -4.45
N ALA A 12 0.75 6.23 -3.88
CA ALA A 12 1.24 4.88 -4.16
C ALA A 12 0.24 3.80 -3.72
N THR A 13 -0.39 3.98 -2.55
CA THR A 13 -1.39 3.04 -2.03
C THR A 13 -2.62 2.98 -2.93
N VAL A 14 -3.16 4.14 -3.31
CA VAL A 14 -4.35 4.22 -4.18
C VAL A 14 -4.06 3.67 -5.58
N ALA A 15 -2.85 3.94 -6.12
CA ALA A 15 -2.42 3.35 -7.39
C ALA A 15 -2.34 1.82 -7.31
N ALA A 16 -1.77 1.28 -6.23
CA ALA A 16 -1.70 -0.17 -6.01
C ALA A 16 -3.08 -0.81 -5.88
N ASP A 17 -3.99 -0.21 -5.10
CA ASP A 17 -5.37 -0.70 -4.96
C ASP A 17 -6.11 -0.69 -6.31
N GLY A 18 -5.92 0.36 -7.12
CA GLY A 18 -6.47 0.45 -8.48
C GLY A 18 -5.97 -0.67 -9.41
N MET A 19 -4.67 -0.97 -9.36
CA MET A 19 -4.09 -2.08 -10.13
C MET A 19 -4.67 -3.44 -9.70
N VAL A 20 -4.83 -3.66 -8.39
CA VAL A 20 -5.39 -4.92 -7.89
C VAL A 20 -6.83 -5.12 -8.34
N VAL A 21 -7.64 -4.06 -8.43
CA VAL A 21 -8.99 -4.14 -9.01
C VAL A 21 -8.93 -4.57 -10.48
N GLN A 22 -8.03 -4.00 -11.28
CA GLN A 22 -7.86 -4.39 -12.68
C GLN A 22 -7.42 -5.85 -12.81
N TYR A 23 -6.52 -6.32 -11.94
CA TYR A 23 -6.11 -7.73 -11.90
C TYR A 23 -7.26 -8.65 -11.47
N ALA A 24 -8.04 -8.27 -10.46
CA ALA A 24 -9.19 -9.04 -9.99
C ALA A 24 -10.32 -9.11 -11.04
N GLN A 25 -10.46 -8.09 -11.89
CA GLN A 25 -11.40 -8.11 -13.01
C GLN A 25 -10.98 -9.06 -14.15
N ARG A 26 -9.68 -9.35 -14.28
CA ARG A 26 -9.14 -10.31 -15.26
C ARG A 26 -9.22 -11.77 -14.78
N GLU A 27 -9.52 -12.01 -13.50
CA GLU A 27 -9.68 -13.37 -12.97
C GLU A 27 -11.00 -14.03 -13.45
N PRO A 28 -10.99 -15.33 -13.79
CA PRO A 28 -12.21 -16.07 -14.09
C PRO A 28 -13.14 -16.13 -12.87
N ALA A 29 -14.45 -16.13 -13.11
CA ALA A 29 -15.48 -16.04 -12.07
C ALA A 29 -15.38 -17.11 -10.97
N SER A 30 -14.76 -18.26 -11.24
CA SER A 30 -14.53 -19.34 -10.28
C SER A 30 -13.44 -19.06 -9.24
N ILE A 31 -12.59 -18.05 -9.45
CA ILE A 31 -11.40 -17.77 -8.64
C ILE A 31 -11.43 -16.33 -8.05
N ARG A 32 -12.46 -15.58 -8.41
CA ARG A 32 -12.61 -14.15 -8.11
C ARG A 32 -12.47 -13.87 -6.62
N GLY A 33 -11.45 -13.09 -6.24
CA GLY A 33 -11.22 -12.65 -4.87
C GLY A 33 -9.93 -13.18 -4.23
N ARG A 34 -9.17 -14.04 -4.93
CA ARG A 34 -7.84 -14.48 -4.45
C ARG A 34 -6.83 -13.34 -4.44
N THR A 35 -6.76 -12.55 -5.50
CA THR A 35 -5.87 -11.36 -5.56
C THR A 35 -6.18 -10.34 -4.48
N GLN A 36 -7.46 -10.05 -4.24
CA GLN A 36 -7.88 -9.11 -3.19
C GLN A 36 -7.57 -9.65 -1.79
N THR A 37 -7.86 -10.93 -1.53
CA THR A 37 -7.55 -11.55 -0.22
C THR A 37 -6.04 -11.63 0.00
N ALA A 38 -5.26 -11.98 -1.02
CA ALA A 38 -3.80 -12.00 -0.94
C ALA A 38 -3.24 -10.62 -0.60
N MET A 39 -3.77 -9.55 -1.22
CA MET A 39 -3.37 -8.18 -0.91
C MET A 39 -3.72 -7.82 0.54
N CYS A 40 -4.94 -8.11 0.98
CA CYS A 40 -5.38 -7.82 2.35
C CYS A 40 -4.48 -8.50 3.39
N ILE A 41 -4.21 -9.80 3.20
CA ILE A 41 -3.32 -10.58 4.08
C ILE A 41 -1.91 -9.98 4.10
N THR A 42 -1.36 -9.61 2.94
CA THR A 42 -0.03 -8.97 2.90
C THR A 42 -0.03 -7.66 3.67
N ARG A 43 -1.03 -6.79 3.47
CA ARG A 43 -1.15 -5.50 4.16
C ARG A 43 -1.16 -5.69 5.67
N ASP A 44 -2.01 -6.57 6.18
CA ASP A 44 -2.13 -6.83 7.61
C ASP A 44 -0.84 -7.43 8.20
N ALA A 45 -0.21 -8.37 7.49
CA ALA A 45 1.05 -8.96 7.93
C ALA A 45 2.19 -7.93 8.02
N TYR A 46 2.32 -7.05 7.02
CA TYR A 46 3.35 -6.01 7.01
C TYR A 46 3.08 -4.88 8.00
N SER A 47 1.84 -4.64 8.43
CA SER A 47 1.53 -3.67 9.50
C SER A 47 2.02 -4.13 10.89
N ILE A 48 2.09 -5.44 11.13
CA ILE A 48 2.51 -6.00 12.43
C ILE A 48 4.05 -5.94 12.57
N LEU A 49 4.80 -6.14 11.48
CA LEU A 49 6.26 -6.14 11.48
C LEU A 49 6.94 -4.90 12.11
N PRO A 50 6.60 -3.65 11.73
CA PRO A 50 7.20 -2.47 12.34
C PRO A 50 6.79 -2.31 13.81
N MET A 51 5.59 -2.74 14.21
CA MET A 51 5.18 -2.72 15.61
C MET A 51 6.00 -3.70 16.45
N LEU A 52 6.28 -4.89 15.93
CA LEU A 52 7.16 -5.86 16.58
C LEU A 52 8.60 -5.34 16.63
N LEU A 53 9.11 -4.78 15.52
CA LEU A 53 10.45 -4.21 15.48
C LEU A 53 10.61 -3.07 16.48
N VAL A 54 9.69 -2.10 16.53
CA VAL A 54 9.74 -1.03 17.54
C VAL A 54 9.54 -1.60 18.94
N GLY A 55 8.61 -2.54 19.13
CA GLY A 55 8.34 -3.14 20.44
C GLY A 55 9.52 -3.92 21.02
N PHE A 56 10.27 -4.66 20.20
CA PHE A 56 11.46 -5.39 20.65
C PHE A 56 12.72 -4.50 20.66
N CYS A 57 12.85 -3.55 19.74
CA CYS A 57 14.07 -2.80 19.51
C CYS A 57 14.13 -1.43 20.21
N MET A 58 12.99 -0.85 20.61
CA MET A 58 12.91 0.33 21.48
C MET A 58 12.57 -0.01 22.94
N SER A 59 12.58 -1.29 23.34
CA SER A 59 12.43 -1.72 24.74
C SER A 59 13.79 -1.78 25.45
N ASP A 60 14.50 -0.66 25.44
CA ASP A 60 15.78 -0.48 26.15
C ASP A 60 15.55 -0.01 27.59
N TYR A 61 16.54 -0.19 28.47
CA TYR A 61 16.51 0.35 29.83
C TYR A 61 16.36 1.88 29.88
N LYS A 62 16.84 2.59 28.83
CA LYS A 62 16.65 4.04 28.64
C LYS A 62 15.19 4.45 28.36
N TYR A 63 14.34 3.49 27.94
CA TYR A 63 12.92 3.67 27.69
C TYR A 63 12.04 2.87 28.68
N GLY A 64 12.65 2.20 29.69
CA GLY A 64 11.96 1.47 30.76
C GLY A 64 11.87 -0.06 30.60
N GLY A 65 12.67 -0.68 29.74
CA GLY A 65 12.71 -2.15 29.52
C GLY A 65 13.89 -2.89 30.19
N ASP A 66 13.84 -4.22 30.23
CA ASP A 66 14.82 -5.10 30.93
C ASP A 66 16.01 -5.58 30.07
N PHE A 67 16.09 -5.19 28.79
CA PHE A 67 17.13 -5.69 27.86
C PHE A 67 18.38 -4.80 27.80
N THR A 68 19.56 -5.44 27.70
CA THR A 68 20.90 -4.81 27.76
C THR A 68 21.50 -4.45 26.39
N TRP A 69 20.77 -4.70 25.29
CA TRP A 69 21.24 -4.45 23.93
C TRP A 69 20.44 -3.35 23.26
N SER A 70 21.06 -2.18 23.09
CA SER A 70 20.49 -1.07 22.31
C SER A 70 20.95 -1.16 20.86
N VAL A 71 20.00 -1.33 19.94
CA VAL A 71 20.29 -1.12 18.52
C VAL A 71 20.31 0.37 18.27
N GLU A 72 21.39 0.84 17.65
CA GLU A 72 21.48 2.23 17.24
C GLU A 72 20.29 2.55 16.29
N PRO A 73 19.54 3.65 16.50
CA PRO A 73 18.33 3.95 15.72
C PRO A 73 18.55 3.90 14.20
N ASN A 74 19.77 4.22 13.78
CA ASN A 74 20.22 4.14 12.39
C ASN A 74 20.02 2.75 11.76
N GLY A 75 20.25 1.66 12.51
CA GLY A 75 20.06 0.29 12.01
C GLY A 75 18.59 -0.03 11.67
N ILE A 76 17.67 0.47 12.49
CA ILE A 76 16.22 0.32 12.27
C ILE A 76 15.78 1.12 11.03
N PHE A 77 16.30 2.34 10.87
CA PHE A 77 16.03 3.16 9.68
C PHE A 77 16.51 2.48 8.40
N TRP A 78 17.71 1.90 8.38
CA TRP A 78 18.21 1.15 7.24
C TRP A 78 17.31 -0.05 6.89
N PHE A 79 16.85 -0.80 7.91
CA PHE A 79 15.96 -1.94 7.70
C PHE A 79 14.62 -1.54 7.06
N VAL A 80 14.08 -0.37 7.38
CA VAL A 80 12.83 0.14 6.80
C VAL A 80 13.06 0.76 5.40
N VAL A 81 14.21 1.41 5.17
CA VAL A 81 14.52 2.05 3.88
C VAL A 81 14.74 1.01 2.78
N ILE A 82 15.40 -0.12 3.08
CA ILE A 82 15.69 -1.17 2.09
C ILE A 82 14.42 -1.66 1.35
N PRO A 83 13.33 -2.11 2.01
CA PRO A 83 12.12 -2.54 1.32
C PRO A 83 11.42 -1.40 0.57
N CYS A 84 11.50 -0.16 1.04
CA CYS A 84 10.96 0.99 0.32
C CYS A 84 11.69 1.22 -1.02
N VAL A 85 13.02 1.14 -1.02
CA VAL A 85 13.84 1.29 -2.23
C VAL A 85 13.58 0.12 -3.19
N LEU A 86 13.52 -1.12 -2.68
CA LEU A 86 13.20 -2.29 -3.50
C LEU A 86 11.81 -2.18 -4.14
N ALA A 87 10.81 -1.70 -3.41
CA ALA A 87 9.47 -1.47 -3.94
C ALA A 87 9.47 -0.39 -5.03
N ALA A 88 10.24 0.69 -4.85
CA ALA A 88 10.37 1.74 -5.87
C ALA A 88 11.04 1.21 -7.16
N VAL A 89 12.11 0.42 -7.02
CA VAL A 89 12.79 -0.23 -8.15
C VAL A 89 11.83 -1.20 -8.85
N ALA A 90 11.10 -2.03 -8.10
CA ALA A 90 10.11 -2.94 -8.66
C ALA A 90 9.01 -2.18 -9.42
N ALA A 91 8.50 -1.08 -8.87
CA ALA A 91 7.49 -0.25 -9.53
C ALA A 91 8.01 0.39 -10.83
N ILE A 92 9.30 0.72 -10.93
CA ILE A 92 9.89 1.32 -12.14
C ILE A 92 10.19 0.26 -13.21
N PHE A 93 10.74 -0.89 -12.82
CA PHE A 93 11.29 -1.87 -13.76
C PHE A 93 10.38 -3.08 -14.03
N LEU A 94 9.54 -3.47 -13.07
CA LEU A 94 8.67 -4.65 -13.20
C LEU A 94 7.23 -4.30 -13.53
N LEU A 95 6.83 -3.04 -13.31
CA LEU A 95 5.48 -2.60 -13.65
C LEU A 95 5.37 -2.41 -15.17
N VAL A 96 4.69 -3.36 -15.82
CA VAL A 96 4.34 -3.26 -17.23
C VAL A 96 2.99 -2.56 -17.35
N GLU A 97 3.01 -1.29 -17.74
CA GLU A 97 1.79 -0.55 -18.06
C GLU A 97 1.26 -1.01 -19.42
N THR A 98 0.02 -1.51 -19.47
CA THR A 98 -0.66 -1.76 -20.74
C THR A 98 -1.11 -0.42 -21.34
N PRO A 99 -0.72 -0.08 -22.59
CA PRO A 99 -0.91 1.25 -23.19
C PRO A 99 -2.38 1.63 -23.52
N ASP A 100 -3.38 0.90 -23.02
CA ASP A 100 -4.79 1.09 -23.37
C ASP A 100 -5.47 2.31 -22.70
N ALA A 101 -4.70 3.17 -22.02
CA ALA A 101 -5.21 4.40 -21.43
C ALA A 101 -5.48 5.45 -22.51
N ALA A 102 -6.58 5.30 -23.24
CA ALA A 102 -7.22 6.42 -23.93
C ALA A 102 -7.31 7.58 -22.92
N THR A 103 -6.80 8.76 -23.26
CA THR A 103 -6.75 9.93 -22.38
C THR A 103 -8.15 10.26 -21.86
N ILE A 104 -8.47 9.78 -20.66
CA ILE A 104 -9.78 10.02 -20.04
C ILE A 104 -9.76 11.48 -19.58
N SER A 105 -10.62 12.31 -20.17
CA SER A 105 -10.76 13.69 -19.72
C SER A 105 -11.30 13.73 -18.29
N LEU A 106 -10.76 14.62 -17.45
CA LEU A 106 -11.20 14.78 -16.06
C LEU A 106 -12.71 15.00 -15.95
N ARG A 107 -13.30 15.71 -16.92
CA ARG A 107 -14.74 15.94 -17.00
C ARG A 107 -15.53 14.65 -17.21
N ARG A 108 -15.03 13.74 -18.06
CA ARG A 108 -15.67 12.44 -18.28
C ARG A 108 -15.53 11.56 -17.04
N TYR A 109 -14.38 11.57 -16.39
CA TYR A 109 -14.15 10.85 -15.13
C TYR A 109 -15.10 11.34 -14.02
N MET A 110 -15.24 12.66 -13.84
CA MET A 110 -16.16 13.26 -12.86
C MET A 110 -17.63 12.91 -13.12
N ASN A 111 -18.05 12.89 -14.40
CA ASN A 111 -19.42 12.47 -14.75
C ASN A 111 -19.66 10.99 -14.42
N SER A 112 -18.72 10.09 -14.74
CA SER A 112 -18.85 8.67 -14.40
C SER A 112 -18.85 8.43 -12.89
N LEU A 113 -18.07 9.19 -12.12
CA LEU A 113 -18.14 9.16 -10.66
C LEU A 113 -19.50 9.61 -10.14
N TRP A 114 -20.08 10.65 -10.73
CA TRP A 114 -21.40 11.15 -10.36
C TRP A 114 -22.51 10.12 -10.64
N GLU A 115 -22.47 9.47 -11.81
CA GLU A 115 -23.39 8.38 -12.17
C GLU A 115 -23.25 7.18 -11.23
N LEU A 116 -22.03 6.82 -10.83
CA LEU A 116 -21.79 5.78 -9.83
C LEU A 116 -22.41 6.15 -8.49
N LEU A 117 -22.21 7.38 -8.01
CA LEU A 117 -22.77 7.85 -6.73
C LEU A 117 -24.30 7.86 -6.68
N GLU A 118 -24.95 8.03 -7.83
CA GLU A 118 -26.41 7.99 -7.94
C GLU A 118 -26.97 6.56 -7.76
N HIS A 119 -26.15 5.53 -8.00
CA HIS A 119 -26.56 4.16 -7.75
C HIS A 119 -26.66 3.85 -6.24
N ARG A 120 -27.88 3.52 -5.82
CA ARG A 120 -28.23 3.12 -4.44
C ARG A 120 -27.32 2.04 -3.83
N LEU A 121 -26.68 1.20 -4.64
CA LEU A 121 -25.75 0.17 -4.19
C LEU A 121 -24.52 0.74 -3.46
N ILE A 122 -24.07 1.95 -3.81
CA ILE A 122 -22.89 2.57 -3.16
C ILE A 122 -23.22 3.04 -1.74
N TRP A 123 -24.46 3.46 -1.47
CA TRP A 123 -24.91 3.88 -0.13
C TRP A 123 -25.10 2.72 0.85
N GLN A 124 -25.02 1.48 0.37
CA GLN A 124 -25.21 0.28 1.18
C GLN A 124 -23.90 -0.48 1.47
N LEU A 125 -22.78 -0.02 0.90
CA LEU A 125 -21.42 -0.48 1.19
C LEU A 125 -20.87 0.25 2.43
#